data_AF-A0A9P3UI02-F1
#
_entry.id   AF-A0A9P3UI02-F1
#
_cell.length_a   1.000
_cell.length_b   1.000
_cell.length_c   1.000
_cell.angle_alpha   90.00
_cell.angle_beta   90.00
_cell.angle_gamma   90.00
#
_symmetry.space_group_name_H-M   'P 1'
#
loop_
_entity.id
_entity.type
_entity.pdbx_description
1 polymer ?
#
loop_
_entity_poly.entity_id
_entity_poly.type
_entity_poly.pdbx_seq_one_letter_code
_entity_poly.pdbx_strand_id
1 'polypeptide(L)'
;MYNGIGLATPRGSGTNGYVVRNLSTLRTYERQDRDSAWDAAPPKHREPDAAILEHERRRKVEVKCLELQLELEEKGLDEDKIEEQVSALRAELTKTMATMAPSAKSLKPSDTHGLALAKKTELTKMARAFGTRADYQEGDAFDREKQEEIRLRRQAEREERERKKEEERIKYQEQKAKWEAEKRERDRLRRREEDRLRREREQNNLKPKDMPPPPVPPSRMDRGERERPRDYRDRDAYPSRSPWSPVPNTISATSQSASLRFSFPFPIQFPVSLALSIPSAEVSPPLRESGPSAA
;
A
#
# COMPACT_ATOMS: atom_id res chain seq x y z
N MET A 1 -10.60 -54.29 -44.60
CA MET A 1 -11.48 -53.60 -43.63
C MET A 1 -10.71 -52.46 -42.99
N TYR A 2 -11.27 -51.26 -42.96
CA TYR A 2 -10.65 -50.10 -42.33
C TYR A 2 -11.33 -49.87 -40.97
N ASN A 3 -10.53 -49.83 -39.88
CA ASN A 3 -11.02 -49.70 -38.50
C ASN A 3 -12.07 -50.73 -38.07
N GLY A 4 -12.04 -51.94 -38.64
CA GLY A 4 -13.04 -53.00 -38.35
C GLY A 4 -14.43 -52.74 -38.94
N ILE A 5 -14.59 -51.73 -39.79
CA ILE A 5 -15.88 -51.34 -40.38
C ILE A 5 -15.87 -51.63 -41.89
N GLY A 6 -16.99 -52.10 -42.43
CA GLY A 6 -17.19 -52.38 -43.86
C GLY A 6 -17.01 -53.83 -44.26
N LEU A 7 -16.92 -54.09 -45.58
CA LEU A 7 -16.73 -55.43 -46.13
C LEU A 7 -15.24 -55.78 -46.28
N ALA A 8 -14.89 -57.06 -46.12
CA ALA A 8 -13.52 -57.53 -46.36
C ALA A 8 -13.16 -57.46 -47.86
N THR A 9 -14.08 -57.86 -48.72
CA THR A 9 -14.02 -57.70 -50.17
C THR A 9 -15.41 -57.31 -50.71
N PRO A 10 -15.52 -56.40 -51.69
CA PRO A 10 -16.81 -56.05 -52.29
C PRO A 10 -17.35 -57.13 -53.25
N ARG A 11 -16.46 -58.03 -53.72
CA ARG A 11 -16.78 -59.12 -54.65
C ARG A 11 -17.70 -60.14 -53.97
N GLY A 12 -18.84 -60.44 -54.61
CA GLY A 12 -19.85 -61.34 -54.06
C GLY A 12 -20.90 -60.67 -53.15
N SER A 13 -20.70 -59.40 -52.76
CA SER A 13 -21.67 -58.66 -51.94
C SER A 13 -22.80 -58.00 -52.73
N GLY A 14 -22.67 -57.92 -54.06
CA GLY A 14 -23.62 -57.21 -54.92
C GLY A 14 -23.63 -55.68 -54.76
N THR A 15 -22.64 -55.11 -54.05
CA THR A 15 -22.51 -53.65 -53.83
C THR A 15 -21.13 -53.14 -54.22
N ASN A 16 -20.99 -51.81 -54.38
CA ASN A 16 -19.72 -51.15 -54.71
C ASN A 16 -18.73 -51.12 -53.53
N GLY A 17 -19.12 -51.59 -52.33
CA GLY A 17 -18.27 -51.55 -51.13
C GLY A 17 -18.07 -50.16 -50.50
N TYR A 18 -18.87 -49.16 -50.89
CA TYR A 18 -18.79 -47.80 -50.36
C TYR A 18 -19.42 -47.73 -48.96
N VAL A 19 -18.67 -47.26 -47.97
CA VAL A 19 -19.09 -47.18 -46.56
C VAL A 19 -19.12 -45.72 -46.13
N VAL A 20 -20.27 -45.24 -45.65
CA VAL A 20 -20.46 -43.86 -45.14
C VAL A 20 -20.59 -43.90 -43.63
N ARG A 21 -19.98 -42.94 -42.94
CA ARG A 21 -20.17 -42.79 -41.50
C ARG A 21 -21.62 -42.40 -41.20
N ASN A 22 -22.21 -42.98 -40.16
CA ASN A 22 -23.52 -42.51 -39.70
C ASN A 22 -23.37 -41.09 -39.11
N LEU A 23 -24.20 -40.14 -39.58
CA LEU A 23 -24.22 -38.76 -39.09
C LEU A 23 -25.08 -38.61 -37.82
N SER A 24 -26.04 -39.51 -37.59
CA SER A 24 -26.95 -39.46 -36.44
C SER A 24 -26.45 -40.23 -35.22
N THR A 25 -25.37 -41.00 -35.35
CA THR A 25 -24.76 -41.66 -34.18
C THR A 25 -24.14 -40.62 -33.28
N LEU A 26 -24.77 -40.38 -32.13
CA LEU A 26 -24.18 -39.61 -31.05
C LEU A 26 -22.96 -40.38 -30.54
N ARG A 27 -21.79 -39.75 -30.58
CA ARG A 27 -20.62 -40.27 -29.88
C ARG A 27 -20.94 -40.26 -28.39
N THR A 28 -21.05 -41.44 -27.78
CA THR A 28 -20.96 -41.59 -26.33
C THR A 28 -19.55 -41.18 -25.94
N TYR A 29 -19.37 -39.90 -25.62
CA TYR A 29 -18.17 -39.47 -24.94
C TYR A 29 -18.18 -40.21 -23.61
N GLU A 30 -17.22 -41.11 -23.41
CA GLU A 30 -17.00 -41.74 -22.12
C GLU A 30 -16.86 -40.59 -21.12
N ARG A 31 -17.88 -40.44 -20.29
CA ARG A 31 -17.97 -39.33 -19.36
C ARG A 31 -16.93 -39.66 -18.31
N GLN A 32 -15.69 -39.19 -18.49
CA GLN A 32 -14.61 -39.33 -17.51
C GLN A 32 -15.22 -39.20 -16.12
N ASP A 33 -15.07 -40.26 -15.32
CA ASP A 33 -15.84 -40.52 -14.11
C ASP A 33 -16.06 -39.25 -13.30
N ARG A 34 -17.26 -38.65 -13.44
CA ARG A 34 -17.62 -37.41 -12.73
C ARG A 34 -17.64 -37.64 -11.22
N ASP A 35 -17.78 -38.88 -10.79
CA ASP A 35 -17.74 -39.28 -9.39
C ASP A 35 -16.31 -39.18 -8.82
N SER A 36 -15.29 -39.49 -9.63
CA SER A 36 -13.87 -39.31 -9.25
C SER A 36 -13.45 -37.84 -9.11
N ALA A 37 -14.21 -36.91 -9.69
CA ALA A 37 -13.93 -35.48 -9.59
C ALA A 37 -14.25 -34.92 -8.19
N TRP A 38 -15.09 -35.59 -7.41
CA TRP A 38 -15.39 -35.21 -6.02
C TRP A 38 -14.34 -35.73 -5.02
N ASP A 39 -13.71 -36.87 -5.34
CA ASP A 39 -12.58 -37.42 -4.60
C ASP A 39 -11.23 -36.80 -5.03
N ALA A 40 -11.23 -36.02 -6.10
CA ALA A 40 -10.05 -35.32 -6.56
C ALA A 40 -9.64 -34.25 -5.54
N ALA A 41 -8.42 -34.36 -5.01
CA ALA A 41 -7.87 -33.37 -4.10
C ALA A 41 -8.00 -31.95 -4.70
N PRO A 42 -8.28 -30.92 -3.88
CA PRO A 42 -8.37 -29.55 -4.36
C PRO A 42 -7.12 -29.19 -5.17
N PRO A 43 -7.26 -28.41 -6.26
CA PRO A 43 -6.11 -27.94 -7.02
C PRO A 43 -5.08 -27.32 -6.08
N LYS A 44 -3.90 -27.96 -5.97
CA LYS A 44 -2.84 -27.45 -5.10
C LYS A 44 -2.40 -26.08 -5.63
N HIS A 45 -2.77 -25.02 -4.93
CA HIS A 45 -2.23 -23.69 -5.17
C HIS A 45 -0.74 -23.73 -4.82
N ARG A 46 0.12 -23.68 -5.83
CA ARG A 46 1.57 -23.61 -5.61
C ARG A 46 1.90 -22.24 -5.04
N GLU A 47 2.59 -22.24 -3.91
CA GLU A 47 3.11 -21.01 -3.33
C GLU A 47 4.17 -20.40 -4.25
N PRO A 48 4.32 -19.06 -4.25
CA PRO A 48 5.39 -18.42 -5.00
C PRO A 48 6.76 -18.73 -4.37
N ASP A 49 7.68 -19.27 -5.17
CA ASP A 49 9.03 -19.60 -4.72
C ASP A 49 9.92 -18.36 -4.70
N ALA A 50 10.51 -18.07 -3.54
CA ALA A 50 11.35 -16.89 -3.35
C ALA A 50 12.59 -16.89 -4.26
N ALA A 51 13.21 -18.05 -4.48
CA ALA A 51 14.39 -18.20 -5.32
C ALA A 51 14.09 -17.85 -6.80
N ILE A 52 12.93 -18.28 -7.32
CA ILE A 52 12.53 -17.98 -8.69
C ILE A 52 12.22 -16.49 -8.85
N LEU A 53 11.53 -15.90 -7.87
CA LEU A 53 11.26 -14.46 -7.87
C LEU A 53 12.54 -13.62 -7.82
N GLU A 54 13.52 -14.02 -7.02
CA GLU A 54 14.82 -13.36 -6.97
C GLU A 54 15.59 -13.52 -8.29
N HIS A 55 15.57 -14.71 -8.88
CA HIS A 55 16.18 -14.95 -10.19
C HIS A 55 15.55 -14.07 -11.28
N GLU A 56 14.22 -13.97 -11.32
CA GLU A 56 13.52 -13.08 -12.26
C GLU A 56 13.85 -11.60 -12.02
N ARG A 57 14.04 -11.17 -10.76
CA ARG A 57 14.52 -9.81 -10.45
C ARG A 57 15.94 -9.58 -10.99
N ARG A 58 16.87 -10.50 -10.73
CA ARG A 58 18.26 -10.41 -11.21
C ARG A 58 18.31 -10.42 -12.73
N ARG A 59 17.54 -11.30 -13.38
CA ARG A 59 17.41 -11.35 -14.84
C ARG A 59 16.96 -10.01 -15.42
N LYS A 60 15.98 -9.34 -14.81
CA LYS A 60 15.50 -8.01 -15.27
C LYS A 60 16.58 -6.93 -15.14
N VAL A 61 17.46 -7.03 -14.15
CA VAL A 61 18.61 -6.12 -14.04
C VAL A 61 19.59 -6.38 -15.17
N GLU A 62 20.02 -7.63 -15.37
CA GLU A 62 21.01 -7.96 -16.41
C GLU A 62 20.50 -7.69 -17.82
N VAL A 63 19.21 -7.90 -18.10
CA VAL A 63 18.61 -7.53 -19.40
C VAL A 63 18.77 -6.03 -19.67
N LYS A 64 18.51 -5.17 -18.68
CA LYS A 64 18.67 -3.72 -18.83
C LYS A 64 20.14 -3.30 -18.95
N CYS A 65 21.04 -3.98 -18.24
CA CYS A 65 22.48 -3.77 -18.39
C CYS A 65 22.94 -4.10 -19.82
N LEU A 66 22.45 -5.21 -20.38
CA LEU A 66 22.75 -5.60 -21.75
C LEU A 66 22.16 -4.65 -22.78
N GLU A 67 20.92 -4.18 -22.57
CA GLU A 67 20.30 -3.16 -23.42
C GLU A 67 21.16 -1.88 -23.45
N LEU A 68 21.59 -1.37 -22.28
CA LEU A 68 22.47 -0.21 -22.21
C LEU A 68 23.80 -0.46 -22.91
N GLN A 69 24.42 -1.62 -22.68
CA GLN A 69 25.69 -1.97 -23.32
C GLN A 69 25.57 -1.90 -24.84
N LEU A 70 24.55 -2.55 -25.42
CA LEU A 70 24.32 -2.52 -26.87
C LEU A 70 24.10 -1.09 -27.39
N GLU A 71 23.36 -0.25 -26.66
CA GLU A 71 23.14 1.14 -27.05
C GLU A 71 24.43 1.98 -27.04
N LEU A 72 25.36 1.71 -26.12
CA LEU A 72 26.63 2.44 -26.02
C LEU A 72 27.65 1.94 -27.05
N GLU A 73 27.65 0.63 -27.35
CA GLU A 73 28.43 0.03 -28.42
C GLU A 73 28.00 0.57 -29.79
N GLU A 74 26.69 0.69 -30.05
CA GLU A 74 26.16 1.29 -31.29
C GLU A 74 26.55 2.77 -31.44
N LYS A 75 26.71 3.49 -30.32
CA LYS A 75 27.21 4.87 -30.29
C LYS A 75 28.72 4.99 -30.46
N GLY A 76 29.46 3.87 -30.45
CA GLY A 76 30.91 3.84 -30.64
C GLY A 76 31.71 4.40 -29.46
N LEU A 77 31.23 4.24 -28.23
CA LEU A 77 31.95 4.65 -27.02
C LEU A 77 33.08 3.66 -26.69
N ASP A 78 34.10 4.14 -25.95
CA ASP A 78 35.21 3.31 -25.46
C ASP A 78 34.71 2.24 -24.48
N GLU A 79 35.25 1.02 -24.58
CA GLU A 79 34.88 -0.14 -23.75
C GLU A 79 34.96 0.15 -22.23
N ASP A 80 36.00 0.85 -21.78
CA ASP A 80 36.17 1.21 -20.35
C ASP A 80 34.99 2.07 -19.83
N LYS A 81 34.53 3.03 -20.63
CA LYS A 81 33.41 3.92 -20.26
C LYS A 81 32.08 3.18 -20.27
N ILE A 82 31.93 2.19 -21.16
CA ILE A 82 30.76 1.33 -21.23
C ILE A 82 30.66 0.49 -19.95
N GLU A 83 31.76 -0.13 -19.51
CA GLU A 83 31.80 -0.92 -18.28
C GLU A 83 31.48 -0.08 -17.03
N GLU A 84 32.05 1.13 -16.93
CA GLU A 84 31.75 2.05 -15.83
C GLU A 84 30.26 2.38 -15.75
N GLN A 85 29.63 2.75 -16.88
CA GLN A 85 28.21 3.10 -16.93
C GLN A 85 27.30 1.90 -16.64
N VAL A 86 27.62 0.73 -17.20
CA VAL A 86 26.86 -0.50 -16.97
C VAL A 86 26.98 -0.96 -15.52
N SER A 87 28.17 -0.84 -14.91
CA SER A 87 28.39 -1.21 -13.50
C SER A 87 27.62 -0.28 -12.54
N ALA A 88 27.60 1.02 -12.82
CA ALA A 88 26.80 2.00 -12.08
C ALA A 88 25.31 1.67 -12.18
N LEU A 89 24.80 1.42 -13.39
CA LEU A 89 23.40 1.06 -13.62
C LEU A 89 23.03 -0.27 -12.92
N ARG A 90 23.91 -1.28 -12.95
CA ARG A 90 23.70 -2.54 -12.22
C ARG A 90 23.56 -2.29 -10.71
N ALA A 91 24.41 -1.45 -10.12
CA ALA A 91 24.36 -1.12 -8.69
C ALA A 91 23.09 -0.33 -8.32
N GLU A 92 22.61 0.55 -9.20
CA GLU A 92 21.37 1.31 -8.99
C GLU A 92 20.13 0.43 -9.11
N LEU A 93 20.06 -0.40 -10.16
CA LEU A 93 18.91 -1.27 -10.42
C LEU A 93 18.76 -2.37 -9.37
N THR A 94 19.86 -2.92 -8.86
CA THR A 94 19.81 -3.90 -7.75
C THR A 94 19.21 -3.27 -6.48
N LYS A 95 19.60 -2.04 -6.13
CA LYS A 95 19.05 -1.31 -4.98
C LYS A 95 17.57 -0.97 -5.16
N THR A 96 17.20 -0.45 -6.34
CA THR A 96 15.81 -0.05 -6.61
C THR A 96 14.87 -1.25 -6.73
N MET A 97 15.27 -2.32 -7.43
CA MET A 97 14.44 -3.53 -7.61
C MET A 97 14.29 -4.36 -6.33
N ALA A 98 15.20 -4.23 -5.36
CA ALA A 98 15.04 -4.82 -4.03
C ALA A 98 13.90 -4.16 -3.23
N THR A 99 13.67 -2.87 -3.44
CA THR A 99 12.60 -2.12 -2.74
C THR A 99 11.26 -2.15 -3.48
N MET A 100 11.28 -2.35 -4.80
CA MET A 100 10.07 -2.37 -5.65
C MET A 100 9.34 -3.72 -5.60
N ALA A 101 8.05 -3.70 -5.25
CA ALA A 101 7.19 -4.89 -5.36
C ALA A 101 6.72 -5.10 -6.82
N PRO A 102 6.62 -6.34 -7.31
CA PRO A 102 6.12 -6.61 -8.66
C PRO A 102 4.63 -6.29 -8.77
N SER A 103 4.26 -5.52 -9.79
CA SER A 103 2.87 -5.17 -10.10
C SER A 103 2.25 -6.18 -11.05
N ALA A 104 1.06 -6.70 -10.72
CA ALA A 104 0.34 -7.72 -11.49
C ALA A 104 0.20 -7.38 -12.99
N LYS A 105 0.03 -6.09 -13.31
CA LYS A 105 -0.21 -5.61 -14.69
C LYS A 105 1.02 -5.66 -15.59
N SER A 106 2.22 -5.65 -15.00
CA SER A 106 3.49 -5.69 -15.73
C SER A 106 4.03 -7.10 -15.96
N LEU A 107 3.38 -8.11 -15.40
CA LEU A 107 3.84 -9.49 -15.45
C LEU A 107 3.37 -10.18 -16.73
N LYS A 108 4.27 -10.97 -17.32
CA LYS A 108 3.94 -11.80 -18.47
C LYS A 108 3.08 -12.98 -18.02
N PRO A 109 2.19 -13.53 -18.88
CA PRO A 109 1.42 -14.73 -18.55
C PRO A 109 2.28 -15.95 -18.18
N SER A 110 3.53 -15.99 -18.68
CA SER A 110 4.52 -17.03 -18.39
C SER A 110 5.13 -16.92 -16.98
N ASP A 111 5.03 -15.78 -16.30
CA ASP A 111 5.59 -15.57 -14.96
C ASP A 111 4.61 -16.10 -13.90
N THR A 112 4.52 -17.42 -13.80
CA THR A 112 3.57 -18.12 -12.93
C THR A 112 3.77 -17.76 -11.44
N HIS A 113 5.02 -17.66 -10.98
CA HIS A 113 5.34 -17.34 -9.59
C HIS A 113 5.12 -15.86 -9.28
N GLY A 114 5.47 -14.95 -10.19
CA GLY A 114 5.15 -13.53 -10.07
C GLY A 114 3.64 -13.30 -9.99
N LEU A 115 2.87 -13.96 -10.87
CA LEU A 115 1.41 -13.89 -10.85
C LEU A 115 0.82 -14.49 -9.56
N ALA A 116 1.38 -15.59 -9.06
CA ALA A 116 0.96 -16.17 -7.79
C ALA A 116 1.21 -15.22 -6.62
N LEU A 117 2.39 -14.57 -6.56
CA LEU A 117 2.69 -13.57 -5.53
C LEU A 117 1.77 -12.36 -5.63
N ALA A 118 1.53 -11.84 -6.84
CA ALA A 118 0.62 -10.72 -7.06
C ALA A 118 -0.82 -11.06 -6.66
N LYS A 119 -1.30 -12.26 -6.96
CA LYS A 119 -2.61 -12.73 -6.49
C LYS A 119 -2.66 -12.88 -4.97
N LYS A 120 -1.59 -13.38 -4.34
CA LYS A 120 -1.51 -13.48 -2.86
C LYS A 120 -1.58 -12.10 -2.21
N THR A 121 -0.91 -11.08 -2.77
CA THR A 121 -1.00 -9.70 -2.26
C THR A 121 -2.36 -9.07 -2.51
N GLU A 122 -2.98 -9.32 -3.66
CA GLU A 122 -4.35 -8.86 -3.96
C GLU A 122 -5.39 -9.50 -3.03
N LEU A 123 -5.32 -10.82 -2.83
CA LEU A 123 -6.22 -11.55 -1.93
C LEU A 123 -6.03 -11.12 -0.47
N THR A 124 -4.80 -10.93 -0.01
CA THR A 124 -4.55 -10.41 1.36
C THR A 124 -5.06 -8.98 1.53
N LYS A 125 -4.94 -8.14 0.50
CA LYS A 125 -5.53 -6.79 0.50
C LYS A 125 -7.06 -6.83 0.53
N MET A 126 -7.66 -7.71 -0.27
CA MET A 126 -9.12 -7.93 -0.30
C MET A 126 -9.64 -8.48 1.03
N ALA A 127 -8.95 -9.47 1.62
CA ALA A 127 -9.22 -10.01 2.95
C ALA A 127 -9.26 -8.90 4.02
N ARG A 128 -8.23 -8.05 4.04
CA ARG A 128 -8.19 -6.88 4.93
C ARG A 128 -9.35 -5.93 4.70
N ALA A 129 -9.75 -5.71 3.45
CA ALA A 129 -10.89 -4.85 3.12
C ALA A 129 -12.23 -5.43 3.62
N PHE A 130 -12.38 -6.76 3.59
CA PHE A 130 -13.52 -7.46 4.20
C PHE A 130 -13.42 -7.59 5.73
N GLY A 131 -12.33 -7.11 6.33
CA GLY A 131 -12.12 -7.17 7.78
C GLY A 131 -11.77 -8.58 8.28
N THR A 132 -11.34 -9.49 7.40
CA THR A 132 -10.85 -10.80 7.84
C THR A 132 -9.46 -10.66 8.45
N ARG A 133 -9.23 -11.40 9.52
CA ARG A 133 -7.93 -11.43 10.21
C ARG A 133 -6.93 -12.24 9.40
N ALA A 134 -5.65 -11.92 9.52
CA ALA A 134 -4.58 -12.69 8.87
C ALA A 134 -4.51 -14.14 9.40
N ASP A 135 -4.87 -14.34 10.66
CA ASP A 135 -4.83 -15.62 11.37
C ASP A 135 -6.15 -16.40 11.24
N TYR A 136 -7.08 -15.96 10.38
CA TYR A 136 -8.38 -16.61 10.22
C TYR A 136 -8.22 -17.95 9.50
N GLN A 137 -8.56 -19.06 10.17
CA GLN A 137 -8.72 -20.36 9.54
C GLN A 137 -10.20 -20.64 9.24
N GLU A 138 -10.43 -21.29 8.11
CA GLU A 138 -11.76 -21.80 7.76
C GLU A 138 -12.21 -22.82 8.82
N GLY A 139 -13.44 -22.68 9.32
CA GLY A 139 -13.99 -23.52 10.39
C GLY A 139 -13.93 -22.89 11.79
N ASP A 140 -12.97 -22.01 12.07
CA ASP A 140 -12.83 -21.35 13.39
C ASP A 140 -14.07 -20.53 13.79
N ALA A 141 -14.87 -20.10 12.81
CA ALA A 141 -16.12 -19.38 13.06
C ALA A 141 -17.19 -20.25 13.75
N PHE A 142 -17.12 -21.58 13.61
CA PHE A 142 -18.08 -22.53 14.18
C PHE A 142 -17.61 -23.14 15.52
N ASP A 143 -16.33 -23.06 15.83
CA ASP A 143 -15.75 -23.55 17.09
C ASP A 143 -16.07 -22.59 18.25
N ARG A 144 -16.99 -22.99 19.14
CA ARG A 144 -17.45 -22.16 20.28
C ARG A 144 -16.31 -21.77 21.22
N GLU A 145 -15.42 -22.72 21.55
CA GLU A 145 -14.30 -22.50 22.47
C GLU A 145 -13.32 -21.45 21.93
N LYS A 146 -12.89 -21.59 20.67
CA LYS A 146 -12.04 -20.60 19.99
C LYS A 146 -12.70 -19.22 19.95
N GLN A 147 -14.02 -19.18 19.78
CA GLN A 147 -14.75 -17.91 19.77
C GLN A 147 -14.74 -17.23 21.16
N GLU A 148 -14.85 -18.00 22.24
CA GLU A 148 -14.74 -17.51 23.61
C GLU A 148 -13.32 -17.02 23.93
N GLU A 149 -12.29 -17.77 23.53
CA GLU A 149 -10.89 -17.34 23.66
C GLU A 149 -10.62 -16.03 22.92
N ILE A 150 -11.13 -15.89 21.68
CA ILE A 150 -11.00 -14.66 20.90
C ILE A 150 -11.72 -13.49 21.59
N ARG A 151 -12.87 -13.72 22.22
CA ARG A 151 -13.60 -12.69 22.97
C ARG A 151 -12.82 -12.26 24.21
N LEU A 152 -12.32 -13.22 25.00
CA LEU A 152 -11.54 -12.96 26.21
C LEU A 152 -10.24 -12.23 25.87
N ARG A 153 -9.52 -12.67 24.84
CA ARG A 153 -8.31 -12.00 24.34
C ARG A 153 -8.58 -10.56 23.92
N ARG A 154 -9.70 -10.31 23.22
CA ARG A 154 -10.13 -8.94 22.86
C ARG A 154 -10.54 -8.10 24.07
N GLN A 155 -10.96 -8.72 25.17
CA GLN A 155 -11.28 -8.02 26.42
C GLN A 155 -10.00 -7.64 27.15
N ALA A 156 -9.08 -8.59 27.35
CA ALA A 156 -7.79 -8.37 27.95
C ALA A 156 -6.95 -7.32 27.20
N GLU A 157 -6.91 -7.37 25.85
CA GLU A 157 -6.20 -6.37 25.04
C GLU A 157 -6.78 -4.95 25.20
N ARG A 158 -8.11 -4.84 25.41
CA ARG A 158 -8.75 -3.55 25.66
C ARG A 158 -8.41 -3.02 27.05
N GLU A 159 -8.45 -3.88 28.07
CA GLU A 159 -8.07 -3.53 29.44
C GLU A 159 -6.60 -3.12 29.53
N GLU A 160 -5.69 -3.85 28.88
CA GLU A 160 -4.27 -3.50 28.83
C GLU A 160 -4.05 -2.15 28.13
N ARG A 161 -4.75 -1.91 27.01
CA ARG A 161 -4.66 -0.64 26.29
C ARG A 161 -5.21 0.53 27.11
N GLU A 162 -6.28 0.33 27.87
CA GLU A 162 -6.83 1.33 28.79
C GLU A 162 -5.88 1.60 29.95
N ARG A 163 -5.33 0.54 30.56
CA ARG A 163 -4.31 0.66 31.61
C ARG A 163 -3.08 1.41 31.13
N LYS A 164 -2.58 1.11 29.93
CA LYS A 164 -1.42 1.81 29.35
C LYS A 164 -1.72 3.30 29.11
N LYS A 165 -2.92 3.63 28.60
CA LYS A 165 -3.35 5.03 28.46
C LYS A 165 -3.48 5.73 29.81
N GLU A 166 -3.95 5.04 30.85
CA GLU A 166 -4.06 5.60 32.19
C GLU A 166 -2.67 5.86 32.80
N GLU A 167 -1.74 4.92 32.67
CA GLU A 167 -0.34 5.10 33.06
C GLU A 167 0.32 6.26 32.30
N GLU A 168 0.09 6.39 30.99
CA GLU A 168 0.56 7.52 30.19
C GLU A 168 -0.06 8.85 30.64
N ARG A 169 -1.35 8.86 30.99
CA ARG A 169 -2.06 10.04 31.52
C ARG A 169 -1.51 10.46 32.88
N ILE A 170 -1.27 9.50 33.78
CA ILE A 170 -0.69 9.74 35.10
C ILE A 170 0.72 10.32 34.94
N LYS A 171 1.58 9.69 34.12
CA LYS A 171 2.92 10.21 33.80
C LYS A 171 2.87 11.61 33.21
N TYR A 172 1.93 11.88 32.31
CA TYR A 172 1.75 13.22 31.74
C TYR A 172 1.33 14.25 32.79
N GLN A 173 0.40 13.89 33.70
CA GLN A 173 0.00 14.76 34.80
C GLN A 173 1.14 15.03 35.77
N GLU A 174 1.94 14.02 36.11
CA GLU A 174 3.13 14.18 36.95
C GLU A 174 4.17 15.09 36.30
N GLN A 175 4.45 14.91 35.00
CA GLN A 175 5.36 15.80 34.27
C GLN A 175 4.84 17.23 34.24
N LYS A 176 3.54 17.41 33.99
CA LYS A 176 2.90 18.73 34.00
C LYS A 176 2.98 19.39 35.37
N ALA A 177 2.71 18.65 36.45
CA ALA A 177 2.81 19.15 37.81
C ALA A 177 4.25 19.53 38.18
N LYS A 178 5.25 18.74 37.77
CA LYS A 178 6.67 19.07 37.93
C LYS A 178 7.03 20.35 37.19
N TRP A 179 6.61 20.50 35.94
CA TRP A 179 6.85 21.71 35.14
C TRP A 179 6.16 22.95 35.74
N GLU A 180 4.93 22.82 36.22
CA GLU A 180 4.21 23.92 36.90
C GLU A 180 4.87 24.30 38.23
N ALA A 181 5.37 23.31 39.00
CA ALA A 181 6.10 23.54 40.24
C ALA A 181 7.44 24.24 39.99
N GLU A 182 8.21 23.78 39.00
CA GLU A 182 9.46 24.41 38.57
C GLU A 182 9.23 25.85 38.10
N LYS A 183 8.20 26.09 37.28
CA LYS A 183 7.83 27.44 36.84
C LYS A 183 7.43 28.34 38.02
N ARG A 184 6.67 27.80 38.98
CA ARG A 184 6.27 28.53 40.19
C ARG A 184 7.47 28.84 41.09
N GLU A 185 8.43 27.93 41.20
CA GLU A 185 9.68 28.16 41.93
C GLU A 185 10.53 29.23 41.26
N ARG A 186 10.70 29.14 39.92
CA ARG A 186 11.41 30.15 39.13
C ARG A 186 10.80 31.53 39.25
N ASP A 187 9.47 31.65 39.19
CA ASP A 187 8.77 32.93 39.41
C ASP A 187 8.94 33.43 40.85
N ARG A 188 8.95 32.53 41.84
CA ARG A 188 9.21 32.89 43.25
C ARG A 188 10.64 33.39 43.45
N LEU A 189 11.62 32.76 42.79
CA LEU A 189 13.03 33.17 42.82
C LEU A 189 13.20 34.55 42.16
N ARG A 190 12.56 34.75 40.99
CA ARG A 190 12.56 36.04 40.29
C ARG A 190 12.00 37.16 41.17
N ARG A 191 10.87 36.94 41.84
CA ARG A 191 10.29 37.92 42.77
C ARG A 191 11.21 38.24 43.95
N ARG A 192 11.86 37.22 44.55
CA ARG A 192 12.82 37.43 45.63
C ARG A 192 14.05 38.21 45.18
N GLU A 193 14.52 37.97 43.96
CA GLU A 193 15.62 38.71 43.36
C GLU A 193 15.22 40.14 43.00
N GLU A 194 14.03 40.35 42.43
CA GLU A 194 13.46 41.69 42.18
C GLU A 194 13.33 42.48 43.49
N ASP A 195 12.84 41.88 44.57
CA ASP A 195 12.75 42.51 45.89
C ASP A 195 14.14 42.80 46.50
N ARG A 196 15.11 41.89 46.34
CA ARG A 196 16.51 42.12 46.75
C ARG A 196 17.12 43.29 45.99
N LEU A 197 16.97 43.30 44.66
CA LEU A 197 17.50 44.34 43.79
C LEU A 197 16.82 45.69 44.06
N ARG A 198 15.52 45.69 44.39
CA ARG A 198 14.80 46.88 44.82
C ARG A 198 15.37 47.43 46.13
N ARG A 199 15.56 46.59 47.14
CA ARG A 199 16.18 47.00 48.42
C ARG A 199 17.61 47.51 48.24
N GLU A 200 18.39 46.91 47.35
CA GLU A 200 19.76 47.34 47.02
C GLU A 200 19.77 48.68 46.27
N ARG A 201 18.83 48.92 45.35
CA ARG A 201 18.64 50.25 44.73
C ARG A 201 18.26 51.32 45.75
N GLU A 202 17.39 50.97 46.71
CA GLU A 202 16.98 51.85 47.80
C GLU A 202 18.16 52.15 48.76
N GLN A 203 19.03 51.18 49.07
CA GLN A 203 20.25 51.40 49.86
C GLN A 203 21.33 52.22 49.12
N ASN A 204 21.53 51.97 47.83
CA ASN A 204 22.53 52.67 47.01
C ASN A 204 22.04 54.03 46.47
N ASN A 205 20.85 54.48 46.86
CA ASN A 205 20.25 55.78 46.47
C ASN A 205 20.28 56.05 44.95
N LEU A 206 20.14 54.98 44.16
CA LEU A 206 20.12 55.03 42.69
C LEU A 206 18.69 55.37 42.25
N LYS A 207 18.46 56.63 41.87
CA LYS A 207 17.18 57.07 41.27
C LYS A 207 16.81 56.17 40.08
N PRO A 208 15.53 55.82 39.88
CA PRO A 208 15.09 55.13 38.67
C PRO A 208 15.53 55.94 37.45
N LYS A 209 16.34 55.35 36.56
CA LYS A 209 16.52 55.90 35.22
C LYS A 209 15.16 55.81 34.54
N ASP A 210 14.59 56.96 34.18
CA ASP A 210 13.40 57.06 33.35
C ASP A 210 13.65 56.30 32.04
N MET A 211 13.20 55.04 32.00
CA MET A 211 13.20 54.30 30.73
C MET A 211 12.07 54.86 29.88
N PRO A 212 12.34 55.23 28.63
CA PRO A 212 11.29 55.63 27.71
C PRO A 212 10.27 54.47 27.55
N PRO A 213 8.99 54.79 27.32
CA PRO A 213 7.95 53.77 27.18
C PRO A 213 8.31 52.79 26.06
N PRO A 214 8.02 51.48 26.24
CA PRO A 214 8.26 50.50 25.19
C PRO A 214 7.52 50.91 23.91
N PRO A 215 8.11 50.72 22.72
CA PRO A 215 7.44 51.06 21.47
C PRO A 215 6.14 50.27 21.34
N VAL A 216 5.07 50.96 20.94
CA VAL A 216 3.77 50.34 20.67
C VAL A 216 3.93 49.23 19.62
N PRO A 217 3.38 48.02 19.84
CA PRO A 217 3.35 47.01 18.80
C PRO A 217 2.57 47.57 17.59
N PRO A 218 2.99 47.31 16.35
CA PRO A 218 2.37 47.91 15.17
C PRO A 218 0.87 47.58 15.13
N SER A 219 0.07 48.63 15.06
CA SER A 219 -1.39 48.58 14.92
C SER A 219 -1.75 47.72 13.71
N ARG A 220 -2.42 46.58 13.94
CA ARG A 220 -3.08 45.80 12.89
C ARG A 220 -4.30 46.59 12.42
N MET A 221 -4.10 47.52 11.48
CA MET A 221 -5.16 48.07 10.66
C MET A 221 -5.12 47.41 9.28
N ASP A 222 -6.16 46.60 9.06
CA ASP A 222 -6.93 46.47 7.83
C ASP A 222 -6.18 46.21 6.51
N ARG A 223 -5.96 44.91 6.21
CA ARG A 223 -5.78 44.42 4.84
C ARG A 223 -7.12 43.82 4.42
N GLY A 224 -7.79 44.51 3.49
CA GLY A 224 -9.12 44.24 3.02
C GLY A 224 -9.41 42.80 2.58
N GLU A 225 -10.69 42.48 2.71
CA GLU A 225 -11.49 41.48 1.98
C GLU A 225 -10.73 40.33 1.31
N ARG A 226 -10.70 39.18 2.00
CA ARG A 226 -10.83 37.90 1.33
C ARG A 226 -12.18 37.32 1.72
N GLU A 227 -13.07 37.24 0.75
CA GLU A 227 -14.40 36.67 0.86
C GLU A 227 -14.38 35.39 1.70
N ARG A 228 -15.16 35.39 2.78
CA ARG A 228 -15.48 34.18 3.53
C ARG A 228 -16.49 33.39 2.69
N PRO A 229 -16.26 32.11 2.38
CA PRO A 229 -17.36 31.24 2.01
C PRO A 229 -18.32 31.17 3.21
N ARG A 230 -19.55 31.65 2.99
CA ARG A 230 -20.71 31.37 3.82
C ARG A 230 -20.99 29.86 3.81
N ASP A 231 -21.54 29.43 4.93
CA ASP A 231 -22.26 28.18 5.16
C ASP A 231 -21.44 26.88 5.21
N TYR A 232 -21.11 26.48 6.45
CA TYR A 232 -21.63 25.22 6.98
C TYR A 232 -22.00 25.42 8.46
N ARG A 233 -23.22 25.92 8.67
CA ARG A 233 -24.00 25.56 9.85
C ARG A 233 -24.41 24.09 9.70
N ASP A 234 -24.29 23.35 10.79
CA ASP A 234 -25.09 22.17 11.11
C ASP A 234 -25.03 20.97 10.16
N ARG A 235 -23.92 20.22 10.22
CA ARG A 235 -23.99 18.74 10.13
C ARG A 235 -22.67 18.11 10.57
N ASP A 236 -22.62 17.66 11.82
CA ASP A 236 -22.10 16.35 12.18
C ASP A 236 -22.47 16.09 13.63
N ALA A 237 -23.72 15.62 13.77
CA ALA A 237 -24.10 14.81 14.90
C ALA A 237 -23.12 13.64 15.00
N TYR A 238 -22.48 13.50 16.16
CA TYR A 238 -21.96 12.21 16.60
C TYR A 238 -23.08 11.16 16.42
N PRO A 239 -22.88 10.06 15.68
CA PRO A 239 -23.72 8.90 15.89
C PRO A 239 -23.30 8.33 17.25
N SER A 240 -24.03 8.75 18.30
CA SER A 240 -24.05 8.06 19.57
C SER A 240 -24.40 6.61 19.29
N ARG A 241 -23.46 5.74 19.62
CA ARG A 241 -23.63 4.30 19.67
C ARG A 241 -24.60 3.98 20.82
N SER A 242 -25.89 3.96 20.52
CA SER A 242 -26.93 3.48 21.43
C SER A 242 -27.08 1.95 21.29
N PRO A 243 -27.47 1.24 22.36
CA PRO A 243 -27.32 -0.21 22.47
C PRO A 243 -28.37 -0.99 21.68
N TRP A 244 -27.99 -2.21 21.32
CA TRP A 244 -28.83 -3.21 20.64
C TRP A 244 -30.17 -3.46 21.36
N SER A 245 -31.23 -3.67 20.58
CA SER A 245 -32.45 -4.38 20.97
C SER A 245 -33.11 -5.02 19.72
N PRO A 246 -33.84 -6.14 19.87
CA PRO A 246 -33.91 -7.21 18.87
C PRO A 246 -35.04 -7.06 17.84
N VAL A 247 -34.85 -7.72 16.69
CA VAL A 247 -35.76 -7.79 15.54
C VAL A 247 -37.00 -8.66 15.80
N PRO A 248 -38.19 -8.26 15.31
CA PRO A 248 -39.26 -9.21 15.02
C PRO A 248 -39.25 -9.67 13.55
N ASN A 249 -39.52 -10.96 13.40
CA ASN A 249 -39.81 -11.66 12.14
C ASN A 249 -41.03 -11.12 11.41
N THR A 250 -41.13 -11.51 10.12
CA THR A 250 -42.28 -11.58 9.18
C THR A 250 -42.14 -10.66 7.95
N ILE A 251 -42.54 -10.97 6.70
CA ILE A 251 -43.06 -12.13 5.93
C ILE A 251 -43.00 -11.71 4.42
N SER A 252 -42.95 -12.68 3.48
CA SER A 252 -43.37 -12.64 2.04
C SER A 252 -42.64 -11.69 1.06
N ALA A 253 -42.04 -12.17 -0.04
CA ALA A 253 -42.59 -12.64 -1.33
C ALA A 253 -42.96 -11.52 -2.34
N THR A 254 -42.70 -11.84 -3.63
CA THR A 254 -43.06 -11.13 -4.90
C THR A 254 -42.16 -9.94 -5.31
N SER A 255 -41.35 -10.04 -6.39
CA SER A 255 -41.65 -10.11 -7.83
C SER A 255 -41.86 -8.74 -8.47
N GLN A 256 -40.84 -8.20 -9.18
CA GLN A 256 -40.91 -7.87 -10.62
C GLN A 256 -39.72 -7.00 -11.11
N SER A 257 -39.42 -7.27 -12.38
CA SER A 257 -38.53 -6.63 -13.34
C SER A 257 -38.71 -5.12 -13.51
N ALA A 258 -37.60 -4.41 -13.80
CA ALA A 258 -37.58 -3.38 -14.85
C ALA A 258 -36.13 -3.01 -15.22
N SER A 259 -35.81 -3.23 -16.50
CA SER A 259 -34.64 -2.74 -17.22
C SER A 259 -34.77 -1.26 -17.56
N LEU A 260 -33.76 -0.45 -17.28
CA LEU A 260 -33.60 0.86 -17.92
C LEU A 260 -32.12 1.13 -18.24
N ARG A 261 -31.86 1.16 -19.55
CA ARG A 261 -30.62 1.63 -20.17
C ARG A 261 -30.59 3.16 -20.07
N PHE A 262 -29.48 3.74 -19.66
CA PHE A 262 -29.24 5.17 -19.82
C PHE A 262 -27.87 5.39 -20.48
N SER A 263 -27.92 5.88 -21.72
CA SER A 263 -26.79 6.36 -22.49
C SER A 263 -26.44 7.78 -22.07
N PHE A 264 -25.14 8.09 -21.94
CA PHE A 264 -24.65 9.47 -22.12
C PHE A 264 -23.41 9.47 -23.02
N PRO A 265 -23.33 10.40 -23.99
CA PRO A 265 -22.25 10.47 -24.96
C PRO A 265 -21.19 11.53 -24.61
N PHE A 266 -20.06 11.38 -25.29
CA PHE A 266 -18.96 12.32 -25.58
C PHE A 266 -17.64 12.28 -24.75
N PRO A 267 -16.50 12.07 -25.45
CA PRO A 267 -15.15 12.15 -24.89
C PRO A 267 -14.54 13.56 -25.03
N ILE A 268 -13.73 13.97 -24.05
CA ILE A 268 -12.94 15.21 -24.11
C ILE A 268 -11.49 14.84 -24.46
N GLN A 269 -11.06 15.24 -25.66
CA GLN A 269 -9.67 15.33 -26.08
C GLN A 269 -9.02 16.58 -25.48
N PHE A 270 -7.76 16.48 -25.03
CA PHE A 270 -6.85 17.61 -24.98
C PHE A 270 -5.45 17.23 -25.50
N PRO A 271 -4.74 18.17 -26.13
CA PRO A 271 -3.71 17.90 -27.13
C PRO A 271 -2.28 17.77 -26.61
N VAL A 272 -1.47 17.16 -27.48
CA VAL A 272 -0.01 17.04 -27.48
C VAL A 272 0.68 18.40 -27.58
N SER A 273 1.91 18.47 -27.05
CA SER A 273 3.05 19.37 -27.37
C SER A 273 3.44 20.39 -26.29
N LEU A 274 4.53 20.14 -25.57
CA LEU A 274 5.52 21.19 -25.34
C LEU A 274 6.91 20.59 -25.14
N ALA A 275 7.87 21.14 -25.88
CA ALA A 275 9.25 20.75 -25.98
C ALA A 275 10.13 21.39 -24.88
N LEU A 276 11.29 20.75 -24.66
CA LEU A 276 12.58 21.28 -24.19
C LEU A 276 12.61 22.23 -22.97
N SER A 277 13.31 21.81 -21.91
CA SER A 277 14.35 22.65 -21.28
C SER A 277 15.27 21.79 -20.41
N ILE A 278 16.52 21.64 -20.85
CA ILE A 278 17.65 21.09 -20.09
C ILE A 278 18.25 22.25 -19.28
N PRO A 279 18.44 22.16 -17.95
CA PRO A 279 19.34 23.04 -17.24
C PRO A 279 20.71 22.39 -17.08
N SER A 280 21.69 22.94 -17.81
CA SER A 280 23.12 22.85 -17.48
C SER A 280 23.37 23.53 -16.14
N ALA A 281 24.04 22.84 -15.21
CA ALA A 281 24.71 23.42 -14.05
C ALA A 281 26.02 22.62 -13.87
N GLU A 282 27.12 23.17 -14.36
CA GLU A 282 28.12 23.92 -13.57
C GLU A 282 29.09 22.98 -12.83
N VAL A 283 30.24 22.84 -13.48
CA VAL A 283 31.46 22.21 -12.99
C VAL A 283 32.03 23.05 -11.85
N SER A 284 32.23 22.45 -10.68
CA SER A 284 33.08 22.98 -9.61
C SER A 284 34.18 21.97 -9.29
N PRO A 285 35.46 22.39 -9.23
CA PRO A 285 36.59 21.47 -9.01
C PRO A 285 36.72 21.05 -7.53
N PRO A 286 37.23 19.85 -7.23
CA PRO A 286 37.47 19.45 -5.85
C PRO A 286 38.72 20.14 -5.28
N LEU A 287 38.54 20.69 -4.07
CA LEU A 287 39.61 21.20 -3.22
C LEU A 287 40.58 20.08 -2.86
N ARG A 288 41.85 20.42 -3.06
CA ARG A 288 43.05 19.63 -2.77
C ARG A 288 43.31 19.71 -1.26
N GLU A 289 43.02 18.65 -0.51
CA GLU A 289 43.54 18.52 0.85
C GLU A 289 44.63 17.45 0.91
N SER A 290 45.81 17.96 1.25
CA SER A 290 47.04 17.30 1.64
C SER A 290 46.81 16.28 2.76
N GLY A 291 47.29 15.06 2.57
CA GLY A 291 47.58 14.17 3.71
C GLY A 291 48.74 14.70 4.54
N PRO A 292 48.90 14.22 5.79
CA PRO A 292 50.19 14.10 6.41
C PRO A 292 50.68 12.64 6.41
N SER A 293 51.93 12.55 5.99
CA SER A 293 52.87 11.45 6.14
C SER A 293 53.19 11.14 7.62
N ALA A 294 53.65 9.91 7.85
CA ALA A 294 54.34 9.36 9.04
C ALA A 294 53.44 9.03 10.25
N ALA A 295 53.61 7.91 10.97
CA ALA A 295 54.65 6.88 11.05
C ALA A 295 54.03 5.54 11.46
#